data_AF-A0A2U1CBH4-F1
#
_entry.id   AF-A0A2U1CBH4-F1
#
_cell.length_a   1.000
_cell.length_b   1.000
_cell.length_c   1.000
_cell.angle_alpha   90.00
_cell.angle_beta   90.00
_cell.angle_gamma   90.00
#
_symmetry.space_group_name_H-M   'P 1'
#
loop_
_entity.id
_entity.type
_entity.pdbx_description
1 polymer ?
#
loop_
_entity_poly.entity_id
_entity_poly.type
_entity_poly.pdbx_seq_one_letter_code
_entity_poly.pdbx_strand_id
1 'polypeptide(L)'
;MRLRHIEVFNAVMVTGSVSGAARLINITQPAVSRTLKHAELQLGFPLFERVGGRLVATAEARSLFPLVDRLFSMARAASAVRDALGLPVLTTPESAVRTHSVTAFASHLV
;
A
#
# COMPACT_ATOMS: atom_id res chain seq x y z
N MET A 1 -3.49 6.32 12.55
CA MET A 1 -3.30 5.84 11.15
C MET A 1 -1.79 5.83 10.82
N ARG A 2 -1.32 5.04 9.84
CA ARG A 2 0.12 4.89 9.46
C ARG A 2 0.22 4.73 7.93
N LEU A 3 1.41 4.95 7.33
CA LEU A 3 1.60 4.85 5.87
C LEU A 3 1.09 3.54 5.25
N ARG A 4 1.37 2.40 5.89
CA ARG A 4 0.89 1.09 5.42
C ARG A 4 -0.64 0.98 5.37
N HIS A 5 -1.35 1.67 6.28
CA HIS A 5 -2.82 1.73 6.24
C HIS A 5 -3.31 2.56 5.07
N ILE A 6 -2.63 3.68 4.78
CA ILE A 6 -2.93 4.58 3.67
C ILE A 6 -2.72 3.85 2.33
N GLU A 7 -1.61 3.13 2.21
CA GLU A 7 -1.28 2.33 1.03
C GLU A 7 -2.33 1.24 0.75
N VAL A 8 -2.71 0.48 1.79
CA VAL A 8 -3.76 -0.54 1.67
C VAL A 8 -5.11 0.07 1.31
N PHE A 9 -5.51 1.16 1.98
CA PHE A 9 -6.76 1.86 1.67
C PHE A 9 -6.79 2.36 0.22
N ASN A 10 -5.72 3.03 -0.23
CA ASN A 10 -5.59 3.52 -1.60
C ASN A 10 -5.66 2.38 -2.62
N ALA A 11 -4.96 1.27 -2.37
CA ALA A 11 -4.98 0.11 -3.25
C ALA A 11 -6.39 -0.48 -3.38
N VAL A 12 -7.17 -0.53 -2.30
CA VAL A 12 -8.56 -1.01 -2.35
C VAL A 12 -9.47 0.01 -3.07
N MET A 13 -9.27 1.31 -2.86
CA MET A 13 -10.00 2.36 -3.59
C MET A 13 -9.78 2.27 -5.11
N VAL A 14 -8.53 2.09 -5.54
CA VAL A 14 -8.16 2.02 -6.95
C VAL A 14 -8.62 0.72 -7.62
N THR A 15 -8.52 -0.41 -6.93
CA THR A 15 -8.83 -1.73 -7.51
C THR A 15 -10.26 -2.21 -7.28
N GLY A 16 -11.01 -1.57 -6.37
CA GLY A 16 -12.37 -1.96 -5.99
C GLY A 16 -12.48 -3.32 -5.30
N SER A 17 -11.37 -3.97 -4.93
CA SER A 17 -11.39 -5.29 -4.29
C SER A 17 -10.16 -5.56 -3.43
N VAL A 18 -10.34 -6.37 -2.38
CA VAL A 18 -9.23 -6.83 -1.53
C VAL A 18 -8.21 -7.64 -2.32
N SER A 19 -8.68 -8.53 -3.21
CA SER A 19 -7.80 -9.38 -4.03
C SER A 19 -7.03 -8.57 -5.07
N GLY A 20 -7.65 -7.55 -5.67
CA GLY A 20 -6.98 -6.60 -6.55
C GLY A 20 -5.91 -5.81 -5.82
N ALA A 21 -6.24 -5.25 -4.66
CA ALA A 21 -5.31 -4.50 -3.82
C ALA A 21 -4.10 -5.34 -3.41
N ALA A 22 -4.33 -6.58 -2.98
CA ALA A 22 -3.28 -7.53 -2.60
C ALA A 22 -2.26 -7.75 -3.73
N ARG A 23 -2.75 -7.94 -4.96
CA ARG A 23 -1.89 -8.07 -6.14
C ARG A 23 -1.15 -6.77 -6.47
N LEU A 24 -1.85 -5.63 -6.37
CA LEU A 24 -1.29 -4.32 -6.70
C LEU A 24 -0.07 -3.96 -5.84
N ILE A 25 -0.12 -4.24 -4.54
CA ILE A 25 0.94 -3.87 -3.59
C ILE A 25 1.78 -5.07 -3.12
N ASN A 26 1.65 -6.21 -3.81
CA ASN A 26 2.40 -7.44 -3.58
C ASN A 26 2.37 -7.96 -2.12
N ILE A 27 1.17 -8.10 -1.56
CA ILE A 27 0.95 -8.68 -0.22
C ILE A 27 -0.20 -9.68 -0.24
N THR A 28 -0.38 -10.44 0.84
CA THR A 28 -1.48 -11.41 0.93
C THR A 28 -2.83 -10.73 1.18
N GLN A 29 -3.92 -11.33 0.70
CA GLN A 29 -5.28 -10.82 0.95
C GLN A 29 -5.63 -10.71 2.45
N PRO A 30 -5.26 -11.68 3.31
CA PRO A 30 -5.46 -11.53 4.76
C PRO A 30 -4.70 -10.33 5.36
N ALA A 31 -3.52 -10.00 4.82
CA ALA A 31 -2.78 -8.81 5.24
C ALA A 31 -3.52 -7.53 4.86
N VAL A 32 -4.05 -7.43 3.63
CA VAL A 32 -4.92 -6.31 3.20
C VAL A 32 -6.12 -6.17 4.14
N SER A 33 -6.89 -7.24 4.34
CA SER A 33 -8.10 -7.22 5.19
C SER A 33 -7.78 -6.81 6.62
N ARG A 34 -6.71 -7.34 7.22
CA ARG A 34 -6.30 -7.01 8.59
C ARG A 34 -5.86 -5.55 8.70
N THR A 35 -5.04 -5.06 7.78
CA THR A 35 -4.58 -3.68 7.77
C THR A 35 -5.74 -2.71 7.55
N LEU A 36 -6.69 -3.05 6.67
CA LEU A 36 -7.88 -2.24 6.43
C LEU A 36 -8.79 -2.20 7.67
N LYS A 37 -9.02 -3.34 8.33
CA LYS A 37 -9.81 -3.37 9.56
C LYS A 37 -9.18 -2.53 10.67
N HIS A 38 -7.85 -2.58 10.80
CA HIS A 38 -7.13 -1.77 11.77
C HIS A 38 -7.18 -0.26 11.42
N ALA A 39 -7.19 0.09 10.14
CA ALA A 39 -7.43 1.46 9.68
C ALA A 39 -8.80 1.98 10.13
N GLU A 40 -9.86 1.22 9.89
CA GLU A 40 -11.23 1.57 10.28
C GLU A 40 -11.36 1.76 11.79
N LEU A 41 -10.75 0.88 12.60
CA LEU A 41 -10.73 1.00 14.06
C LEU A 41 -10.04 2.28 14.52
N GLN A 42 -8.94 2.68 13.88
CA GLN A 42 -8.24 3.92 14.23
C GLN A 42 -8.96 5.19 13.76
N LEU A 43 -9.76 5.09 12.70
CA LEU A 43 -10.54 6.20 12.15
C LEU A 43 -11.91 6.35 12.83
N GLY A 44 -12.44 5.28 13.42
CA GLY A 44 -13.75 5.27 14.07
C GLY A 44 -14.94 5.10 13.12
N PHE A 45 -14.70 4.78 11.85
CA PHE A 45 -15.74 4.56 10.84
C PHE A 45 -15.32 3.50 9.81
N PRO A 46 -16.29 2.80 9.18
CA PRO A 46 -15.99 1.86 8.09
C PRO A 46 -15.52 2.61 6.84
N LEU A 47 -14.51 2.06 6.17
CA LEU A 47 -14.01 2.60 4.90
C LEU A 47 -14.76 1.99 3.71
N PHE A 48 -15.23 0.75 3.87
CA PHE A 48 -15.96 0.03 2.84
C PHE A 48 -17.13 -0.75 3.42
N GLU A 49 -18.15 -0.94 2.61
CA GLU A 49 -19.33 -1.75 2.88
C GLU A 49 -19.56 -2.79 1.78
N ARG A 50 -20.36 -3.81 2.07
CA ARG A 50 -20.74 -4.83 1.08
C ARG A 50 -22.17 -4.60 0.63
N VAL A 51 -22.33 -4.24 -0.65
CA VAL A 51 -23.63 -4.05 -1.30
C VAL A 51 -23.73 -5.01 -2.47
N GLY A 52 -24.69 -5.94 -2.43
CA GLY A 52 -24.87 -6.95 -3.48
C GLY A 52 -23.61 -7.80 -3.73
N GLY A 53 -22.85 -8.12 -2.68
CA GLY A 53 -21.59 -8.88 -2.76
C GLY A 53 -20.37 -8.06 -3.22
N ARG A 54 -20.56 -6.82 -3.66
CA ARG A 54 -19.46 -5.92 -4.10
C ARG A 54 -18.97 -5.08 -2.93
N LEU A 55 -17.67 -4.79 -2.93
CA LEU A 55 -17.05 -3.88 -1.97
C LEU A 55 -17.23 -2.45 -2.48
N VAL A 56 -17.90 -1.60 -1.70
CA VAL A 56 -18.25 -0.22 -2.06
C VAL A 56 -17.66 0.71 -1.02
N ALA A 57 -17.03 1.81 -1.45
CA ALA A 57 -16.49 2.81 -0.53
C ALA A 57 -17.62 3.54 0.21
N THR A 58 -17.41 3.88 1.47
CA THR A 58 -18.34 4.71 2.25
C THR A 58 -18.24 6.20 1.86
N ALA A 59 -19.13 7.04 2.38
CA ALA A 59 -19.05 8.49 2.14
C ALA A 59 -17.78 9.08 2.77
N GLU A 60 -17.42 8.63 3.97
CA GLU A 60 -16.23 9.02 4.71
C GLU A 60 -14.95 8.60 3.97
N ALA A 61 -14.92 7.39 3.41
CA ALA A 61 -13.81 6.95 2.56
C ALA A 61 -13.65 7.81 1.30
N ARG A 62 -14.76 8.17 0.64
CA ARG A 62 -14.71 9.10 -0.51
C ARG A 62 -14.16 10.47 -0.11
N SER A 63 -14.54 10.99 1.05
CA SER A 63 -14.00 12.25 1.59
C SER A 63 -12.52 12.16 1.97
N LEU A 64 -12.06 10.99 2.42
CA LEU A 64 -10.65 10.75 2.78
C LEU A 64 -9.74 10.62 1.55
N PHE A 65 -10.26 10.10 0.44
CA PHE A 65 -9.45 9.74 -0.72
C PHE A 65 -8.62 10.88 -1.34
N PRO A 66 -9.14 12.12 -1.50
CA PRO A 66 -8.33 13.24 -1.98
C PRO A 66 -7.16 13.60 -1.07
N LEU A 67 -7.29 13.39 0.25
CA LEU A 67 -6.19 13.65 1.20
C LEU A 67 -5.07 12.63 1.02
N VAL A 68 -5.44 11.37 0.74
CA VAL A 68 -4.50 10.27 0.47
C VAL A 68 -3.75 10.50 -0.84
N ASP A 69 -4.45 10.90 -1.90
CA ASP A 69 -3.81 11.23 -3.18
C ASP A 69 -2.82 12.40 -3.05
N ARG A 70 -3.21 13.45 -2.30
CA ARG A 70 -2.31 14.57 -2.00
C ARG A 70 -1.04 14.11 -1.27
N LEU A 71 -1.17 13.23 -0.28
CA LEU A 71 -0.02 12.69 0.45
C LEU A 71 0.95 11.95 -0.47
N PHE A 72 0.44 11.12 -1.38
CA PHE A 72 1.29 10.46 -2.39
C PHE A 72 1.92 11.45 -3.36
N SER A 73 1.18 12.49 -3.76
CA SER A 73 1.72 13.57 -4.60
C SER A 73 2.88 14.30 -3.93
N MET A 74 2.77 14.59 -2.62
CA MET A 74 3.85 15.20 -1.86
C MET A 74 5.09 14.30 -1.76
N ALA A 75 4.89 12.99 -1.55
CA ALA A 75 5.99 12.02 -1.55
C ALA A 75 6.70 11.94 -2.91
N ARG A 76 5.95 11.97 -4.02
CA ARG A 76 6.51 12.06 -5.38
C ARG A 76 7.27 13.37 -5.59
N ALA A 77 6.71 14.50 -5.16
CA ALA A 77 7.37 15.81 -5.25
C ALA A 77 8.71 15.84 -4.49
N ALA A 78 8.77 15.26 -3.29
CA ALA A 78 10.01 15.13 -2.53
C ALA A 78 11.07 14.30 -3.29
N SER A 79 10.65 13.23 -3.97
CA SER A 79 11.54 12.43 -4.81
C SER A 79 12.02 13.22 -6.04
N ALA A 80 11.14 14.02 -6.66
CA ALA A 80 11.49 14.88 -7.78
C ALA A 80 12.52 15.95 -7.41
N VAL A 81 12.47 16.51 -6.19
CA VAL A 81 13.49 17.45 -5.68
C VAL A 81 14.86 16.79 -5.61
N ARG A 82 14.95 15.57 -5.07
CA ARG A 82 16.20 14.79 -5.06
C ARG A 82 16.75 14.63 -6.47
N ASP A 83 15.89 14.23 -7.40
CA ASP A 83 16.27 13.97 -8.79
C ASP A 83 16.74 15.24 -9.50
N ALA A 84 16.06 16.37 -9.28
CA ALA A 84 16.45 17.68 -9.82
C ALA A 84 17.79 18.19 -9.27
N LEU A 85 18.14 17.84 -8.03
CA LEU A 85 19.42 18.18 -7.41
C LEU A 85 20.53 17.16 -7.74
N GLY A 86 20.24 16.10 -8.49
CA GLY A 86 21.19 15.04 -8.81
C GLY A 86 21.69 14.26 -7.60
N LEU A 87 20.92 14.23 -6.51
CA LEU A 87 21.34 13.59 -5.26
C LEU A 87 21.15 12.06 -5.32
N PRO A 88 22.12 11.26 -4.84
CA PRO A 88 21.99 9.81 -4.80
C PRO A 88 20.95 9.39 -3.75
N VAL A 89 20.30 8.24 -3.99
CA VAL A 89 19.49 7.58 -2.95
C VAL A 89 20.42 7.04 -1.88
N LEU A 90 20.31 7.56 -0.66
CA LEU A 90 21.03 7.03 0.49
C LEU A 90 20.36 5.73 0.94
N THR A 91 20.84 4.60 0.46
CA THR A 91 20.40 3.29 0.97
C THR A 91 21.00 3.07 2.35
N THR A 92 20.17 2.86 3.37
CA THR A 92 20.67 2.35 4.66
C THR A 92 21.14 0.90 4.45
N PRO A 93 22.22 0.46 5.13
CA PRO A 93 22.76 -0.89 5.00
C PRO A 93 21.72 -2.01 5.23
N GLU A 94 20.67 -1.72 6.00
CA GLU A 94 19.59 -2.66 6.34
C GLU A 94 18.74 -3.09 5.11
N SER A 95 18.74 -2.29 4.04
CA SER A 95 18.00 -2.54 2.79
C SER A 95 18.63 -3.66 1.95
N ALA A 96 19.92 -3.94 2.12
CA ALA A 96 20.65 -4.94 1.34
C ALA A 96 20.40 -6.39 1.80
N VAL A 97 19.82 -6.58 3.00
CA VAL A 97 19.69 -7.91 3.64
C VAL A 97 18.41 -8.64 3.22
N ARG A 98 17.44 -7.98 2.57
CA ARG A 98 16.12 -8.58 2.23
C ARG A 98 15.99 -9.15 0.82
N THR A 99 17.09 -9.45 0.13
CA THR A 99 17.05 -10.12 -1.20
C THR A 99 17.34 -11.63 -1.14
N HIS A 100 17.58 -12.20 0.04
CA HIS A 100 17.76 -13.66 0.19
C HIS A 100 16.49 -14.32 0.72
N SER A 101 15.61 -14.73 -0.22
CA SER A 101 14.49 -15.70 -0.14
C SER A 101 13.34 -15.08 -0.94
N VAL A 102 13.08 -15.47 -2.19
CA VAL A 102 12.69 -16.80 -2.67
C VAL A 102 12.97 -16.81 -4.18
N THR A 103 13.82 -17.74 -4.66
CA THR A 103 14.03 -18.26 -6.06
C THR A 103 15.53 -18.51 -6.32
N ALA A 104 16.16 -19.35 -5.50
CA ALA A 104 17.48 -19.93 -5.81
C ALA A 104 17.55 -21.33 -5.20
N PHE A 105 16.68 -22.22 -5.67
CA PHE A 105 16.84 -23.66 -5.54
C PHE A 105 16.95 -24.22 -6.96
N ALA A 106 17.92 -25.12 -7.14
CA ALA A 106 18.34 -25.77 -8.38
C ALA A 106 19.30 -24.96 -9.27
N SER A 107 20.59 -25.04 -8.96
CA SER A 107 21.66 -25.37 -9.93
C SER A 107 23.00 -25.41 -9.22
N HIS A 108 23.32 -26.51 -8.53
CA HIS A 108 24.69 -27.02 -8.33
C HIS A 108 24.62 -28.44 -7.74
N LEU A 109 24.19 -29.38 -8.58
CA LEU A 109 24.41 -30.81 -8.40
C LEU A 109 24.17 -31.50 -9.75
N VAL A 110 25.16 -31.37 -10.64
CA VAL A 110 25.82 -32.47 -11.38
C VAL A 110 27.23 -31.97 -11.70
#